data_AF-A0AAV1C137-F1
#
_entry.id   AF-A0AAV1C137-F1
#
_cell.length_a   1.000
_cell.length_b   1.000
_cell.length_c   1.000
_cell.angle_alpha   90.00
_cell.angle_beta   90.00
_cell.angle_gamma   90.00
#
_symmetry.space_group_name_H-M   'P 1'
#
loop_
_entity.id
_entity.type
_entity.pdbx_description
1 polymer ?
#
loop_
_entity_poly.entity_id
_entity_poly.type
_entity_poly.pdbx_seq_one_letter_code
_entity_poly.pdbx_strand_id
1 'polypeptide(L)'
;MGDLEQYSSCQAGKVHQIKAVIFDLDGTLLNSEQFTEGVVKEFLARYGKVYDMEKESKRRGMLWKETVLTTIEDYDLPLTFEQYVEGIMPLYLGTWQKTKPLPGATRLMKHLHKHGVPFGLASNAERMTIHNKVNHQGWKDYFRVILGSDQVKSGKPAPDIYLEAAKQMGVEPVYCLVIEDSLVGVRAGKAAGMNVVAVPSLLNEREKFYIADSVINSLLEFQPDVWGLPAFKDWVCNALPIEPIYVRGVHSNGLLHEHSEGGPYLPIQLQGLYFGWARRNHDQQIVKFLTSIEWEHKKSHFRKRMQACVINDNSENAPDQELELLLVGYIRGSKSDDMGKESNLEIQDEDKLIANAALDSSEYSGGSCRSFFPELAFLDNSSATE
;
A
#
# COMPACT_ATOMS: atom_id res chain seq x y z
N MET A 1 13.79 29.43 -25.56
CA MET A 1 12.54 30.22 -25.67
C MET A 1 11.86 29.71 -26.93
N GLY A 2 10.72 29.03 -26.77
CA GLY A 2 10.15 28.04 -27.72
C GLY A 2 10.60 26.63 -27.31
N ASP A 3 9.75 25.65 -27.01
CA ASP A 3 8.31 25.51 -27.16
C ASP A 3 7.73 24.73 -25.96
N LEU A 4 6.80 25.35 -25.25
CA LEU A 4 6.01 24.81 -24.15
C LEU A 4 4.54 25.02 -24.52
N GLU A 5 4.04 24.35 -25.56
CA GLU A 5 2.62 24.39 -25.91
C GLU A 5 2.29 23.33 -26.96
N GLN A 6 2.06 22.08 -26.52
CA GLN A 6 1.25 21.12 -27.28
C GLN A 6 0.83 19.89 -26.44
N TYR A 7 0.03 20.13 -25.39
CA TYR A 7 -0.87 19.11 -24.85
C TYR A 7 -2.17 19.80 -24.42
N SER A 8 -3.04 20.06 -25.38
CA SER A 8 -4.44 20.44 -25.09
C SER A 8 -5.35 19.99 -26.22
N SER A 9 -6.01 18.85 -26.00
CA SER A 9 -7.32 18.41 -26.52
C SER A 9 -7.41 16.91 -26.21
N CYS A 10 -8.35 16.30 -25.49
CA CYS A 10 -9.75 16.59 -25.22
C CYS A 10 -10.18 15.83 -23.95
N GLN A 11 -10.47 16.54 -22.85
CA GLN A 11 -11.63 16.31 -21.97
C GLN A 11 -11.80 17.64 -21.25
N ALA A 12 -12.96 18.30 -21.39
CA ALA A 12 -13.30 19.42 -20.52
C ALA A 12 -13.49 18.84 -19.11
N GLY A 13 -12.37 18.75 -18.38
CA GLY A 13 -12.25 17.99 -17.15
C GLY A 13 -13.21 18.51 -16.10
N LYS A 14 -13.99 17.59 -15.52
CA LYS A 14 -14.80 17.86 -14.35
C LYS A 14 -13.85 18.40 -13.27
N VAL A 15 -13.93 19.69 -12.96
CA VAL A 15 -13.12 20.26 -11.88
C VAL A 15 -13.66 19.69 -10.58
N HIS A 16 -12.97 18.70 -10.03
CA HIS A 16 -13.31 18.14 -8.73
C HIS A 16 -13.03 19.20 -7.66
N GLN A 17 -14.02 19.45 -6.80
CA GLN A 17 -13.96 20.42 -5.70
C GLN A 17 -14.11 19.67 -4.38
N ILE A 18 -13.20 18.73 -4.12
CA ILE A 18 -13.25 17.89 -2.92
C ILE A 18 -12.95 18.74 -1.69
N LYS A 19 -13.76 18.56 -0.64
CA LYS A 19 -13.65 19.25 0.65
C LYS A 19 -13.34 18.30 1.81
N ALA A 20 -13.57 16.99 1.63
CA ALA A 20 -13.24 15.98 2.63
C ALA A 20 -12.84 14.65 1.98
N VAL A 21 -12.00 13.87 2.67
CA VAL A 21 -11.60 12.52 2.25
C VAL A 21 -12.14 11.50 3.24
N ILE A 22 -12.63 10.35 2.77
CA ILE A 22 -13.05 9.24 3.61
C ILE A 22 -12.25 8.02 3.19
N PHE A 23 -11.49 7.47 4.12
CA PHE A 23 -10.67 6.29 3.90
C PHE A 23 -11.41 5.03 4.35
N ASP A 24 -11.31 3.96 3.55
CA ASP A 24 -11.34 2.62 4.12
C ASP A 24 -10.04 2.33 4.91
N LEU A 25 -10.03 1.25 5.69
CA LEU A 25 -8.90 0.87 6.54
C LEU A 25 -8.10 -0.30 5.99
N ASP A 26 -8.76 -1.44 5.81
CA ASP A 26 -8.13 -2.75 5.63
C ASP A 26 -7.84 -2.97 4.15
N GLY A 27 -6.57 -3.14 3.77
CA GLY A 27 -6.18 -3.19 2.36
C GLY A 27 -6.06 -1.80 1.70
N THR A 28 -6.53 -0.73 2.36
CA THR A 28 -6.44 0.66 1.88
C THR A 28 -5.36 1.48 2.61
N LEU A 29 -5.46 1.62 3.93
CA LEU A 29 -4.45 2.31 4.75
C LEU A 29 -3.49 1.35 5.42
N LEU A 30 -3.95 0.14 5.76
CA LEU A 30 -3.17 -0.89 6.44
C LEU A 30 -3.01 -2.13 5.56
N ASN A 31 -1.81 -2.69 5.57
CA ASN A 31 -1.55 -3.99 4.96
C ASN A 31 -2.04 -5.10 5.91
N SER A 32 -3.36 -5.28 6.03
CA SER A 32 -3.98 -6.24 6.96
C SER A 32 -4.50 -7.51 6.27
N GLU A 33 -4.77 -7.46 4.96
CA GLU A 33 -5.26 -8.59 4.16
C GLU A 33 -4.28 -9.78 4.20
N GLN A 34 -2.97 -9.52 4.10
CA GLN A 34 -1.95 -10.57 4.16
C GLN A 34 -1.91 -11.30 5.51
N PHE A 35 -2.10 -10.56 6.61
CA PHE A 35 -2.17 -11.18 7.93
C PHE A 35 -3.47 -11.95 8.13
N THR A 36 -4.56 -11.47 7.54
CA THR A 36 -5.86 -12.14 7.55
C THR A 36 -5.78 -13.50 6.87
N GLU A 37 -5.13 -13.57 5.70
CA GLU A 37 -4.89 -14.84 5.00
C GLU A 37 -4.13 -15.85 5.89
N GLY A 38 -3.06 -15.42 6.56
CA GLY A 38 -2.29 -16.27 7.48
C GLY A 38 -3.11 -16.79 8.66
N VAL A 39 -3.91 -15.91 9.29
CA VAL A 39 -4.81 -16.27 10.40
C VAL A 39 -5.86 -17.27 9.96
N VAL A 40 -6.51 -17.05 8.82
CA VAL A 40 -7.55 -17.95 8.29
C VAL A 40 -6.94 -19.30 7.91
N LYS A 41 -5.75 -19.34 7.28
CA LYS A 41 -5.01 -20.57 7.00
C LYS A 41 -4.74 -21.37 8.28
N GLU A 42 -4.21 -20.73 9.32
CA GLU A 42 -3.93 -21.37 10.60
C GLU A 42 -5.21 -21.90 11.24
N PHE A 43 -6.28 -21.09 11.24
CA PHE A 43 -7.55 -21.46 11.84
C PHE A 43 -8.20 -22.65 11.13
N LEU A 44 -8.28 -22.63 9.79
CA LEU A 44 -8.85 -23.71 8.98
C LEU A 44 -8.08 -25.03 9.15
N ALA A 45 -6.75 -24.97 9.28
CA ALA A 45 -5.91 -26.14 9.48
C ALA A 45 -6.26 -26.90 10.78
N ARG A 46 -6.74 -26.22 11.83
CA ARG A 46 -7.19 -26.85 13.08
C ARG A 46 -8.40 -27.77 12.89
N TYR A 47 -9.16 -27.57 11.80
CA TYR A 47 -10.32 -28.37 11.42
C TYR A 47 -10.04 -29.27 10.20
N GLY A 48 -8.78 -29.42 9.80
CA GLY A 48 -8.39 -30.22 8.64
C GLY A 48 -8.84 -29.63 7.29
N LYS A 49 -9.14 -28.33 7.24
CA LYS A 49 -9.58 -27.63 6.02
C LYS A 49 -8.41 -26.92 5.37
N VAL A 50 -8.44 -26.84 4.03
CA VAL A 50 -7.42 -26.17 3.21
C VAL A 50 -7.95 -24.83 2.75
N TYR A 51 -7.16 -23.78 2.95
CA TYR A 51 -7.48 -22.43 2.49
C TYR A 51 -7.71 -22.39 0.96
N ASP A 52 -8.68 -21.60 0.53
CA ASP A 52 -9.10 -21.46 -0.88
C ASP A 52 -9.10 -19.98 -1.26
N MET A 53 -8.17 -19.58 -2.12
CA MET A 53 -8.00 -18.19 -2.54
C MET A 53 -9.24 -17.63 -3.26
N GLU A 54 -9.96 -18.43 -4.05
CA GLU A 54 -11.11 -17.93 -4.80
C GLU A 54 -12.30 -17.67 -3.88
N LYS A 55 -12.53 -18.55 -2.90
CA LYS A 55 -13.58 -18.36 -1.89
C LYS A 55 -13.31 -17.11 -1.05
N GLU A 56 -12.09 -16.95 -0.56
CA GLU A 56 -11.74 -15.83 0.32
C GLU A 56 -11.70 -14.50 -0.44
N SER A 57 -11.26 -14.49 -1.70
CA SER A 57 -11.31 -13.28 -2.55
C SER A 57 -12.74 -12.74 -2.72
N LYS A 58 -13.77 -13.61 -2.73
CA LYS A 58 -15.18 -13.20 -2.81
C LYS A 58 -15.70 -12.58 -1.51
N ARG A 59 -15.04 -12.82 -0.37
CA ARG A 59 -15.42 -12.26 0.94
C ARG A 59 -14.85 -10.87 1.23
N ARG A 60 -13.93 -10.38 0.39
CA ARG A 60 -13.25 -9.10 0.65
C ARG A 60 -14.24 -7.93 0.70
N GLY A 61 -14.09 -7.11 1.74
CA GLY A 61 -14.96 -5.96 1.98
C GLY A 61 -16.37 -6.32 2.47
N MET A 62 -16.73 -7.60 2.63
CA MET A 62 -18.01 -7.99 3.23
C MET A 62 -18.11 -7.56 4.70
N LEU A 63 -19.32 -7.56 5.22
CA LEU A 63 -19.53 -7.40 6.66
C LEU A 63 -18.89 -8.55 7.42
N TRP A 64 -18.25 -8.26 8.55
CA TRP A 64 -17.60 -9.29 9.39
C TRP A 64 -18.53 -10.47 9.68
N LYS A 65 -19.79 -10.18 10.03
CA LYS A 65 -20.79 -11.23 10.31
C LYS A 65 -21.04 -12.14 9.12
N GLU A 66 -21.15 -11.58 7.91
CA GLU A 66 -21.38 -12.33 6.69
C GLU A 66 -20.14 -13.14 6.30
N THR A 67 -18.93 -12.58 6.46
CA THR A 67 -17.67 -13.29 6.29
C THR A 67 -17.63 -14.54 7.15
N VAL A 68 -17.86 -14.42 8.46
CA VAL A 68 -17.84 -15.57 9.38
C VAL A 68 -18.86 -16.65 8.98
N LEU A 69 -20.11 -16.26 8.74
CA LEU A 69 -21.18 -17.22 8.42
C LEU A 69 -20.88 -17.97 7.12
N THR A 70 -20.44 -17.24 6.09
CA THR A 70 -20.10 -17.84 4.80
C THR A 70 -18.82 -18.68 4.86
N THR A 71 -17.85 -18.34 5.71
CA THR A 71 -16.67 -19.20 5.96
C THR A 71 -17.07 -20.51 6.66
N ILE A 72 -17.96 -20.46 7.66
CA ILE A 72 -18.46 -21.67 8.33
C ILE A 72 -19.14 -22.60 7.32
N GLU A 73 -19.99 -22.04 6.46
CA GLU A 73 -20.70 -22.78 5.41
C GLU A 73 -19.74 -23.35 4.35
N ASP A 74 -18.92 -22.50 3.73
CA ASP A 74 -18.07 -22.89 2.59
C ASP A 74 -16.99 -23.91 2.92
N TYR A 75 -16.59 -24.00 4.20
CA TYR A 75 -15.61 -24.97 4.68
C TYR A 75 -16.24 -26.11 5.50
N ASP A 76 -17.56 -26.16 5.63
CA ASP A 76 -18.27 -27.14 6.47
C ASP A 76 -17.66 -27.22 7.88
N LEU A 77 -17.51 -26.07 8.55
CA LEU A 77 -16.95 -26.02 9.90
C LEU A 77 -18.01 -26.41 10.94
N PRO A 78 -17.67 -27.26 11.93
CA PRO A 78 -18.61 -27.69 12.95
C PRO A 78 -18.72 -26.66 14.10
N LEU A 79 -18.96 -25.39 13.76
CA LEU A 79 -18.96 -24.26 14.70
C LEU A 79 -20.21 -23.40 14.55
N THR A 80 -20.67 -22.81 15.66
CA THR A 80 -21.57 -21.65 15.60
C THR A 80 -20.79 -20.37 15.29
N PHE A 81 -21.50 -19.29 14.98
CA PHE A 81 -20.91 -17.97 14.80
C PHE A 81 -20.06 -17.55 16.02
N GLU A 82 -20.59 -17.70 17.23
CA GLU A 82 -19.93 -17.32 18.47
C GLU A 82 -18.66 -18.13 18.71
N GLN A 83 -18.71 -19.45 18.46
CA GLN A 83 -17.55 -20.33 18.61
C GLN A 83 -16.45 -20.02 17.59
N TYR A 84 -16.82 -19.68 16.35
CA TYR A 84 -15.86 -19.25 15.34
C TYR A 84 -15.16 -17.95 15.77
N VAL A 85 -15.94 -16.94 16.18
CA VAL A 85 -15.41 -15.65 16.63
C VAL A 85 -14.48 -15.83 17.84
N GLU A 86 -14.89 -16.61 18.85
CA GLU A 86 -14.07 -16.89 20.03
C GLU A 86 -12.74 -17.57 19.66
N GLY A 87 -12.76 -18.50 18.70
CA GLY A 87 -11.57 -19.23 18.27
C GLY A 87 -10.60 -18.42 17.40
N ILE A 88 -11.10 -17.53 16.54
CA ILE A 88 -10.28 -16.81 15.56
C ILE A 88 -9.77 -15.45 16.05
N MET A 89 -10.53 -14.75 16.91
CA MET A 89 -10.19 -13.38 17.34
C MET A 89 -8.84 -13.26 18.06
N PRO A 90 -8.41 -14.20 18.93
CA PRO A 90 -7.08 -14.16 19.54
C PRO A 90 -5.94 -14.18 18.50
N LEU A 91 -6.14 -14.88 17.37
CA LEU A 91 -5.16 -14.94 16.28
C LEU A 91 -5.05 -13.60 15.56
N TYR A 92 -6.18 -12.96 15.29
CA TYR A 92 -6.22 -11.61 14.71
C TYR A 92 -5.56 -10.56 15.61
N LEU A 93 -5.83 -10.59 16.92
CA LEU A 93 -5.23 -9.65 17.87
C LEU A 93 -3.69 -9.73 17.86
N GLY A 94 -3.14 -10.95 17.74
CA GLY A 94 -1.69 -11.17 17.65
C GLY A 94 -1.06 -10.65 16.36
N THR A 95 -1.84 -10.51 15.28
CA THR A 95 -1.33 -10.02 13.98
C THR A 95 -1.54 -8.52 13.79
N TRP A 96 -2.60 -7.92 14.33
CA TRP A 96 -2.86 -6.48 14.16
C TRP A 96 -1.74 -5.60 14.69
N GLN A 97 -1.05 -6.00 15.77
CA GLN A 97 0.13 -5.30 16.29
C GLN A 97 1.35 -5.34 15.35
N LYS A 98 1.30 -6.14 14.28
CA LYS A 98 2.35 -6.24 13.27
C LYS A 98 1.93 -5.58 11.95
N THR A 99 0.68 -5.15 11.83
CA THR A 99 0.19 -4.49 10.61
C THR A 99 0.92 -3.16 10.42
N LYS A 100 1.42 -2.96 9.20
CA LYS A 100 2.10 -1.73 8.81
C LYS A 100 1.20 -0.89 7.90
N PRO A 101 1.38 0.44 7.90
CA PRO A 101 0.79 1.31 6.90
C PRO A 101 1.17 0.85 5.49
N LEU A 102 0.22 1.01 4.56
CA LEU A 102 0.51 0.83 3.13
C LEU A 102 1.36 1.99 2.59
N PRO A 103 2.16 1.76 1.53
CA PRO A 103 3.01 2.82 0.95
C PRO A 103 2.20 4.06 0.60
N GLY A 104 2.58 5.21 1.15
CA GLY A 104 1.91 6.51 0.93
C GLY A 104 0.78 6.84 1.92
N ALA A 105 0.27 5.88 2.70
CA ALA A 105 -0.84 6.11 3.64
C ALA A 105 -0.53 7.20 4.67
N THR A 106 0.56 7.03 5.44
CA THR A 106 0.99 8.01 6.46
C THR A 106 1.26 9.38 5.85
N ARG A 107 1.91 9.42 4.68
CA ARG A 107 2.21 10.67 3.94
C ARG A 107 0.94 11.43 3.61
N LEU A 108 -0.04 10.75 3.00
CA LEU A 108 -1.30 11.36 2.61
C LEU A 108 -2.07 11.90 3.83
N MET A 109 -2.19 11.11 4.91
CA MET A 109 -2.89 11.57 6.11
C MET A 109 -2.21 12.78 6.78
N LYS A 110 -0.88 12.75 6.92
CA LYS A 110 -0.13 13.90 7.46
C LYS A 110 -0.31 15.15 6.58
N HIS A 111 -0.32 14.97 5.26
CA HIS A 111 -0.52 16.07 4.32
C HIS A 111 -1.92 16.68 4.42
N LEU A 112 -2.97 15.86 4.46
CA LEU A 112 -4.35 16.34 4.64
C LEU A 112 -4.50 17.08 5.97
N HIS A 113 -3.96 16.51 7.06
CA HIS A 113 -3.99 17.12 8.38
C HIS A 113 -3.27 18.46 8.43
N LYS A 114 -2.05 18.54 7.87
CA LYS A 114 -1.25 19.78 7.79
C LYS A 114 -1.98 20.91 7.08
N HIS A 115 -2.80 20.59 6.07
CA HIS A 115 -3.55 21.57 5.30
C HIS A 115 -4.98 21.78 5.80
N GLY A 116 -5.36 21.17 6.92
CA GLY A 116 -6.69 21.32 7.51
C GLY A 116 -7.82 20.73 6.66
N VAL A 117 -7.51 19.80 5.75
CA VAL A 117 -8.54 19.06 5.01
C VAL A 117 -9.13 18.01 5.95
N PRO A 118 -10.43 18.05 6.27
CA PRO A 118 -11.04 17.05 7.13
C PRO A 118 -11.05 15.68 6.44
N PHE A 119 -10.70 14.64 7.20
CA PHE A 119 -10.85 13.27 6.72
C PHE A 119 -11.34 12.33 7.80
N GLY A 120 -12.04 11.29 7.35
CA GLY A 120 -12.65 10.27 8.19
C GLY A 120 -12.23 8.86 7.79
N LEU A 121 -12.55 7.90 8.65
CA LEU A 121 -12.39 6.49 8.41
C LEU A 121 -13.75 5.78 8.49
N ALA A 122 -14.05 4.93 7.51
CA ALA A 122 -15.26 4.13 7.46
C ALA A 122 -14.93 2.70 7.02
N SER A 123 -15.20 1.70 7.86
CA SER A 123 -14.88 0.29 7.58
C SER A 123 -16.05 -0.65 7.94
N ASN A 124 -16.14 -1.78 7.24
CA ASN A 124 -17.11 -2.84 7.55
C ASN A 124 -16.74 -3.66 8.80
N ALA A 125 -15.56 -3.46 9.37
CA ALA A 125 -15.20 -3.97 10.68
C ALA A 125 -15.98 -3.24 11.80
N GLU A 126 -16.07 -3.89 12.96
CA GLU A 126 -16.65 -3.26 14.15
C GLU A 126 -15.74 -2.15 14.69
N ARG A 127 -16.35 -1.14 15.30
CA ARG A 127 -15.65 0.02 15.88
C ARG A 127 -14.50 -0.40 16.80
N MET A 128 -14.69 -1.39 17.68
CA MET A 128 -13.64 -1.82 18.60
C MET A 128 -12.40 -2.33 17.87
N THR A 129 -12.60 -3.15 16.83
CA THR A 129 -11.53 -3.67 15.95
C THR A 129 -10.78 -2.53 15.26
N ILE A 130 -11.52 -1.56 14.72
CA ILE A 130 -10.94 -0.38 14.07
C ILE A 130 -10.08 0.41 15.06
N HIS A 131 -10.58 0.70 16.26
CA HIS A 131 -9.85 1.47 17.27
C HIS A 131 -8.55 0.77 17.68
N ASN A 132 -8.55 -0.55 17.82
CA ASN A 132 -7.33 -1.30 18.14
C ASN A 132 -6.25 -1.13 17.05
N LYS A 133 -6.64 -1.23 15.77
CA LYS A 133 -5.73 -1.04 14.63
C LYS A 133 -5.22 0.39 14.54
N VAL A 134 -6.11 1.38 14.64
CA VAL A 134 -5.79 2.82 14.49
C VAL A 134 -4.94 3.35 15.64
N ASN A 135 -5.24 2.94 16.89
CA ASN A 135 -4.47 3.37 18.07
C ASN A 135 -3.02 2.89 18.01
N HIS A 136 -2.79 1.67 17.51
CA HIS A 136 -1.45 1.12 17.37
C HIS A 136 -0.56 1.95 16.43
N GLN A 137 -1.15 2.60 15.42
CA GLN A 137 -0.43 3.47 14.49
C GLN A 137 -0.28 4.92 14.98
N GLY A 138 -0.91 5.28 16.11
CA GLY A 138 -0.96 6.67 16.57
C GLY A 138 -1.79 7.58 15.67
N TRP A 139 -2.74 7.04 14.90
CA TRP A 139 -3.54 7.81 13.93
C TRP A 139 -4.87 8.32 14.47
N LYS A 140 -5.27 7.90 15.68
CA LYS A 140 -6.61 8.18 16.24
C LYS A 140 -6.98 9.66 16.15
N ASP A 141 -6.06 10.54 16.52
CA ASP A 141 -6.30 11.98 16.64
C ASP A 141 -6.24 12.73 15.30
N TYR A 142 -5.88 12.04 14.21
CA TYR A 142 -5.88 12.61 12.87
C TYR A 142 -7.28 12.61 12.24
N PHE A 143 -8.09 11.59 12.54
CA PHE A 143 -9.40 11.41 11.92
C PHE A 143 -10.45 12.30 12.59
N ARG A 144 -11.19 13.04 11.77
CA ARG A 144 -12.36 13.81 12.23
C ARG A 144 -13.50 12.88 12.70
N VAL A 145 -13.63 11.73 12.05
CA VAL A 145 -14.65 10.71 12.33
C VAL A 145 -14.08 9.31 12.07
N ILE A 146 -14.46 8.35 12.90
CA ILE A 146 -14.14 6.92 12.74
C ILE A 146 -15.45 6.13 12.93
N LEU A 147 -15.87 5.41 11.90
CA LEU A 147 -17.09 4.60 11.88
C LEU A 147 -16.80 3.13 11.55
N GLY A 148 -17.40 2.25 12.35
CA GLY A 148 -17.53 0.82 12.05
C GLY A 148 -18.94 0.45 11.58
N SER A 149 -19.10 -0.79 11.12
CA SER A 149 -20.39 -1.32 10.64
C SER A 149 -21.47 -1.37 11.72
N ASP A 150 -21.08 -1.49 12.99
CA ASP A 150 -21.95 -1.48 14.17
C ASP A 150 -22.56 -0.09 14.47
N GLN A 151 -22.15 0.94 13.74
CA GLN A 151 -22.61 2.32 13.94
C GLN A 151 -23.59 2.81 12.87
N VAL A 152 -23.97 1.95 11.92
CA VAL A 152 -24.90 2.28 10.85
C VAL A 152 -25.92 1.16 10.65
N LYS A 153 -27.02 1.48 9.96
CA LYS A 153 -28.08 0.51 9.69
C LYS A 153 -27.62 -0.59 8.72
N SER A 154 -26.80 -0.25 7.73
CA SER A 154 -26.30 -1.19 6.74
C SER A 154 -24.88 -0.80 6.34
N GLY A 155 -23.92 -1.72 6.45
CA GLY A 155 -22.55 -1.46 5.99
C GLY A 155 -22.42 -1.59 4.46
N LYS A 156 -21.19 -1.46 3.97
CA LYS A 156 -20.86 -1.56 2.54
C LYS A 156 -21.35 -2.91 2.00
N PRO A 157 -21.99 -2.99 0.82
CA PRO A 157 -22.03 -1.98 -0.24
C PRO A 157 -23.14 -0.92 -0.10
N ALA A 158 -23.92 -0.91 0.98
CA ALA A 158 -24.86 0.18 1.24
C ALA A 158 -24.10 1.49 1.51
N PRO A 159 -24.67 2.65 1.14
CA PRO A 159 -23.98 3.93 1.25
C PRO A 159 -23.93 4.50 2.68
N ASP A 160 -24.68 3.91 3.62
CA ASP A 160 -24.98 4.49 4.93
C ASP A 160 -23.73 4.90 5.71
N ILE A 161 -22.67 4.08 5.69
CA ILE A 161 -21.42 4.38 6.42
C ILE A 161 -20.69 5.60 5.87
N TYR A 162 -20.71 5.79 4.55
CA TYR A 162 -20.10 6.95 3.90
C TYR A 162 -20.96 8.19 4.09
N LEU A 163 -22.28 8.06 3.96
CA LEU A 163 -23.22 9.17 4.21
C LEU A 163 -23.12 9.68 5.65
N GLU A 164 -23.02 8.78 6.62
CA GLU A 164 -22.85 9.14 8.03
C GLU A 164 -21.48 9.78 8.28
N ALA A 165 -20.39 9.29 7.65
CA ALA A 165 -19.08 9.93 7.74
C ALA A 165 -19.12 11.38 7.21
N ALA A 166 -19.70 11.59 6.03
CA ALA A 166 -19.83 12.92 5.43
C ALA A 166 -20.66 13.87 6.30
N LYS A 167 -21.78 13.38 6.85
CA LYS A 167 -22.63 14.12 7.79
C LYS A 167 -21.88 14.54 9.04
N GLN A 168 -21.10 13.65 9.68
CA GLN A 168 -20.32 13.98 10.88
C GLN A 168 -19.15 14.93 10.60
N MET A 169 -18.64 14.94 9.37
CA MET A 169 -17.67 15.95 8.92
C MET A 169 -18.31 17.28 8.49
N GLY A 170 -19.63 17.34 8.33
CA GLY A 170 -20.34 18.53 7.87
C GLY A 170 -20.10 18.86 6.39
N VAL A 171 -19.88 17.83 5.56
CA VAL A 171 -19.58 17.99 4.12
C VAL A 171 -20.63 17.23 3.30
N GLU A 172 -21.13 17.85 2.24
CA GLU A 172 -22.07 17.17 1.33
C GLU A 172 -21.37 16.04 0.57
N PRO A 173 -22.03 14.90 0.33
CA PRO A 173 -21.40 13.73 -0.30
C PRO A 173 -20.72 14.01 -1.65
N VAL A 174 -21.27 14.91 -2.47
CA VAL A 174 -20.69 15.29 -3.77
C VAL A 174 -19.30 15.94 -3.67
N TYR A 175 -18.97 16.51 -2.51
CA TYR A 175 -17.66 17.09 -2.19
C TYR A 175 -16.77 16.14 -1.37
N CYS A 176 -17.17 14.88 -1.20
CA CYS A 176 -16.36 13.85 -0.56
C CYS A 176 -15.62 13.00 -1.61
N LEU A 177 -14.40 12.61 -1.25
CA LEU A 177 -13.61 11.62 -1.97
C LEU A 177 -13.43 10.39 -1.09
N VAL A 178 -13.89 9.23 -1.56
CA VAL A 178 -13.65 7.94 -0.93
C VAL A 178 -12.36 7.34 -1.51
N ILE A 179 -11.52 6.76 -0.67
CA ILE A 179 -10.35 5.97 -1.08
C ILE A 179 -10.57 4.54 -0.55
N GLU A 180 -10.56 3.56 -1.46
CA GLU A 180 -11.04 2.19 -1.23
C GLU A 180 -10.26 1.15 -2.01
N ASP A 181 -10.13 -0.07 -1.50
CA ASP A 181 -9.44 -1.18 -2.15
C ASP A 181 -10.40 -2.27 -2.66
N SER A 182 -11.67 -2.23 -2.24
CA SER A 182 -12.65 -3.29 -2.49
C SER A 182 -13.78 -2.83 -3.41
N LEU A 183 -14.27 -3.71 -4.30
CA LEU A 183 -15.41 -3.37 -5.15
C LEU A 183 -16.69 -3.13 -4.33
N VAL A 184 -16.82 -3.81 -3.18
CA VAL A 184 -17.93 -3.61 -2.23
C VAL A 184 -17.93 -2.17 -1.72
N GLY A 185 -16.77 -1.67 -1.32
CA GLY A 185 -16.61 -0.31 -0.85
C GLY A 185 -16.70 0.76 -1.93
N VAL A 186 -16.13 0.50 -3.12
CA VAL A 186 -16.32 1.39 -4.27
C VAL A 186 -17.81 1.53 -4.61
N ARG A 187 -18.57 0.43 -4.62
CA ARG A 187 -20.04 0.50 -4.83
C ARG A 187 -20.74 1.35 -3.78
N ALA A 188 -20.36 1.22 -2.51
CA ALA A 188 -20.92 2.06 -1.43
C ALA A 188 -20.61 3.55 -1.63
N GLY A 189 -19.36 3.90 -1.97
CA GLY A 189 -18.97 5.29 -2.24
C GLY A 189 -19.73 5.89 -3.42
N LYS A 190 -19.87 5.14 -4.53
CA LYS A 190 -20.67 5.57 -5.69
C LYS A 190 -22.16 5.69 -5.36
N ALA A 191 -22.71 4.74 -4.60
CA ALA A 191 -24.11 4.79 -4.15
C ALA A 191 -24.38 5.99 -3.22
N ALA A 192 -23.38 6.45 -2.49
CA ALA A 192 -23.46 7.65 -1.66
C ALA A 192 -23.35 8.97 -2.47
N GLY A 193 -23.15 8.90 -3.79
CA GLY A 193 -22.98 10.08 -4.65
C GLY A 193 -21.60 10.73 -4.53
N MET A 194 -20.59 10.00 -4.03
CA MET A 194 -19.24 10.51 -3.81
C MET A 194 -18.32 10.21 -5.01
N ASN A 195 -17.19 10.91 -5.05
CA ASN A 195 -16.07 10.53 -5.91
C ASN A 195 -15.30 9.39 -5.24
N VAL A 196 -14.73 8.48 -6.02
CA VAL A 196 -14.03 7.30 -5.51
C VAL A 196 -12.71 7.07 -6.24
N VAL A 197 -11.62 6.96 -5.48
CA VAL A 197 -10.34 6.43 -5.95
C VAL A 197 -10.19 5.01 -5.45
N ALA A 198 -10.02 4.07 -6.38
CA ALA A 198 -9.74 2.69 -6.07
C ALA A 198 -8.22 2.45 -5.97
N VAL A 199 -7.80 1.71 -4.93
CA VAL A 199 -6.42 1.25 -4.69
C VAL A 199 -6.46 -0.26 -4.50
N PRO A 200 -6.58 -1.06 -5.57
CA PRO A 200 -6.83 -2.49 -5.47
C PRO A 200 -5.79 -3.20 -4.60
N SER A 201 -6.25 -3.98 -3.63
CA SER A 201 -5.39 -4.77 -2.74
C SER A 201 -5.05 -6.15 -3.29
N LEU A 202 -5.70 -6.59 -4.38
CA LEU A 202 -5.39 -7.81 -5.10
C LEU A 202 -4.95 -7.52 -6.53
N LEU A 203 -4.12 -8.43 -7.03
CA LEU A 203 -3.59 -8.40 -8.38
C LEU A 203 -4.66 -8.75 -9.43
N ASN A 204 -4.51 -8.17 -10.62
CA ASN A 204 -5.41 -8.37 -11.78
C ASN A 204 -6.88 -7.99 -11.54
N GLU A 205 -7.18 -7.14 -10.57
CA GLU A 205 -8.54 -6.69 -10.32
C GLU A 205 -8.85 -5.30 -10.87
N ARG A 206 -7.87 -4.59 -11.43
CA ARG A 206 -8.02 -3.22 -11.93
C ARG A 206 -9.28 -3.03 -12.79
N GLU A 207 -9.56 -3.98 -13.68
CA GLU A 207 -10.73 -3.98 -14.57
C GLU A 207 -12.08 -4.06 -13.82
N LYS A 208 -12.10 -4.62 -12.60
CA LYS A 208 -13.31 -4.72 -11.77
C LYS A 208 -13.75 -3.35 -11.22
N PHE A 209 -12.85 -2.36 -11.17
CA PHE A 209 -13.08 -1.04 -10.61
C PHE A 209 -13.56 0.00 -11.63
N TYR A 210 -14.18 -0.44 -12.73
CA TYR A 210 -14.66 0.42 -13.83
C TYR A 210 -15.65 1.53 -13.43
N ILE A 211 -16.26 1.45 -12.23
CA ILE A 211 -17.16 2.48 -11.69
C ILE A 211 -16.46 3.53 -10.82
N ALA A 212 -15.19 3.31 -10.45
CA ALA A 212 -14.38 4.28 -9.72
C ALA A 212 -14.02 5.46 -10.63
N ASP A 213 -13.85 6.64 -10.05
CA ASP A 213 -13.48 7.84 -10.81
C ASP A 213 -11.97 7.84 -11.14
N SER A 214 -11.15 7.09 -10.39
CA SER A 214 -9.74 6.81 -10.68
C SER A 214 -9.32 5.48 -10.07
N VAL A 215 -8.34 4.81 -10.68
CA VAL A 215 -7.72 3.59 -10.15
C VAL A 215 -6.20 3.76 -10.15
N ILE A 216 -5.59 3.62 -8.98
CA ILE A 216 -4.14 3.73 -8.77
C ILE A 216 -3.60 2.46 -8.11
N ASN A 217 -2.33 2.13 -8.33
CA ASN A 217 -1.74 0.91 -7.77
C ASN A 217 -1.23 1.12 -6.33
N SER A 218 -0.94 2.36 -5.97
CA SER A 218 -0.37 2.73 -4.66
C SER A 218 -0.83 4.12 -4.24
N LEU A 219 -0.93 4.39 -2.93
CA LEU A 219 -1.17 5.75 -2.44
C LEU A 219 0.02 6.69 -2.70
N LEU A 220 1.20 6.15 -3.07
CA LEU A 220 2.31 6.95 -3.59
C LEU A 220 1.99 7.65 -4.92
N GLU A 221 1.08 7.09 -5.72
CA GLU A 221 0.64 7.65 -7.02
C GLU A 221 -0.47 8.69 -6.86
N PHE A 222 -1.04 8.85 -5.67
CA PHE A 222 -2.15 9.78 -5.46
C PHE A 222 -1.70 11.23 -5.68
N GLN A 223 -2.45 11.97 -6.50
CA GLN A 223 -2.23 13.38 -6.80
C GLN A 223 -3.41 14.21 -6.25
N PRO A 224 -3.27 14.90 -5.10
CA PRO A 224 -4.37 15.60 -4.46
C PRO A 224 -4.94 16.74 -5.32
N ASP A 225 -4.11 17.41 -6.10
CA ASP A 225 -4.45 18.57 -6.93
C ASP A 225 -5.41 18.24 -8.07
N VAL A 226 -5.37 17.01 -8.61
CA VAL A 226 -6.37 16.49 -9.56
C VAL A 226 -7.79 16.54 -8.95
N TRP A 227 -7.88 16.44 -7.62
CA TRP A 227 -9.14 16.47 -6.86
C TRP A 227 -9.49 17.85 -6.29
N GLY A 228 -8.70 18.89 -6.61
CA GLY A 228 -8.84 20.22 -6.03
C GLY A 228 -8.31 20.34 -4.59
N LEU A 229 -7.59 19.33 -4.09
CA LEU A 229 -6.94 19.36 -2.79
C LEU A 229 -5.54 20.01 -2.90
N PRO A 230 -4.94 20.49 -1.79
CA PRO A 230 -3.59 21.06 -1.81
C PRO A 230 -2.56 20.09 -2.39
N ALA A 231 -1.78 20.53 -3.39
CA ALA A 231 -0.76 19.71 -4.02
C ALA A 231 0.36 19.29 -3.05
N PHE A 232 0.92 18.11 -3.26
CA PHE A 232 2.18 17.71 -2.62
C PHE A 232 3.33 18.61 -3.08
N LYS A 233 4.29 18.90 -2.18
CA LYS A 233 5.47 19.76 -2.45
C LYS A 233 6.77 19.16 -1.91
N ASP A 234 6.75 17.86 -1.65
CA ASP A 234 7.79 17.09 -0.97
C ASP A 234 8.62 16.23 -1.94
N TRP A 235 8.45 16.43 -3.25
CA TRP A 235 9.32 15.83 -4.26
C TRP A 235 10.68 16.53 -4.25
N VAL A 236 11.75 15.73 -4.19
CA VAL A 236 13.14 16.17 -4.18
C VAL A 236 13.87 15.43 -5.29
N CYS A 237 14.55 16.18 -6.17
CA CYS A 237 15.25 15.62 -7.34
C CYS A 237 14.34 14.77 -8.26
N ASN A 238 13.07 15.15 -8.45
CA ASN A 238 12.07 14.36 -9.20
C ASN A 238 11.81 12.95 -8.64
N ALA A 239 12.11 12.76 -7.35
CA ALA A 239 11.77 11.58 -6.59
C ALA A 239 10.98 11.96 -5.33
N LEU A 240 10.30 10.97 -4.76
CA LEU A 240 9.55 11.09 -3.52
C LEU A 240 10.29 10.36 -2.39
N PRO A 241 10.64 11.01 -1.27
CA PRO A 241 11.09 10.32 -0.07
C PRO A 241 9.97 9.44 0.49
N ILE A 242 10.30 8.20 0.86
CA ILE A 242 9.35 7.26 1.46
C ILE A 242 9.84 6.79 2.83
N GLU A 243 8.92 6.27 3.64
CA GLU A 243 9.30 5.53 4.84
C GLU A 243 10.18 4.33 4.42
N PRO A 244 11.35 4.12 5.04
CA PRO A 244 12.28 3.10 4.58
C PRO A 244 11.69 1.69 4.59
N ILE A 245 11.87 0.96 3.48
CA ILE A 245 11.38 -0.41 3.31
C ILE A 245 12.57 -1.34 3.14
N TYR A 246 12.72 -2.27 4.07
CA TYR A 246 13.76 -3.29 4.02
C TYR A 246 13.30 -4.51 3.23
N VAL A 247 14.13 -4.97 2.28
CA VAL A 247 13.90 -6.16 1.46
C VAL A 247 15.15 -7.01 1.46
N ARG A 248 15.03 -8.31 1.72
CA ARG A 248 16.13 -9.27 1.60
C ARG A 248 15.84 -10.25 0.47
N GLY A 249 16.80 -10.46 -0.43
CA GLY A 249 16.62 -11.36 -1.56
C GLY A 249 17.94 -11.80 -2.20
N VAL A 250 17.86 -12.85 -3.01
CA VAL A 250 18.95 -13.31 -3.86
C VAL A 250 18.85 -12.60 -5.20
N HIS A 251 19.89 -11.87 -5.58
CA HIS A 251 20.01 -11.26 -6.90
C HIS A 251 20.65 -12.26 -7.86
N SER A 252 19.95 -12.60 -8.95
CA SER A 252 20.46 -13.44 -10.03
C SER A 252 19.96 -12.94 -11.37
N ASN A 253 20.86 -12.82 -12.36
CA ASN A 253 20.54 -12.36 -13.73
C ASN A 253 19.72 -11.05 -13.79
N GLY A 254 20.05 -10.05 -12.95
CA GLY A 254 19.34 -8.77 -12.92
C GLY A 254 17.97 -8.78 -12.22
N LEU A 255 17.56 -9.93 -11.66
CA LEU A 255 16.32 -10.10 -10.91
C LEU A 255 16.63 -10.35 -9.44
N LEU A 256 15.88 -9.72 -8.55
CA LEU A 256 15.89 -10.02 -7.13
C LEU A 256 14.75 -11.00 -6.80
N HIS A 257 15.10 -12.07 -6.09
CA HIS A 257 14.17 -13.07 -5.56
C HIS A 257 14.13 -12.94 -4.05
N GLU A 258 13.01 -12.47 -3.52
CA GLU A 258 12.79 -12.32 -2.08
C GLU A 258 12.93 -13.67 -1.35
N HIS A 259 13.52 -13.65 -0.16
CA HIS A 259 13.54 -14.84 0.70
C HIS A 259 12.14 -15.12 1.25
N SER A 260 11.61 -16.30 0.95
CA SER A 260 10.29 -16.75 1.42
C SER A 260 10.21 -17.02 2.93
N GLU A 261 11.35 -17.14 3.62
CA GLU A 261 11.42 -17.49 5.04
C GLU A 261 11.71 -16.26 5.91
N GLY A 262 10.72 -15.84 6.71
CA GLY A 262 10.92 -14.94 7.86
C GLY A 262 11.03 -13.44 7.58
N GLY A 263 11.01 -12.99 6.32
CA GLY A 263 10.93 -11.57 5.96
C GLY A 263 9.50 -11.01 6.00
N PRO A 264 9.30 -9.68 6.19
CA PRO A 264 7.97 -9.10 6.09
C PRO A 264 7.48 -9.21 4.64
N TYR A 265 6.40 -9.96 4.43
CA TYR A 265 5.70 -9.99 3.14
C TYR A 265 5.41 -8.55 2.69
N LEU A 266 5.92 -8.17 1.52
CA LEU A 266 5.74 -6.84 0.97
C LEU A 266 4.29 -6.67 0.45
N PRO A 267 3.66 -5.50 0.64
CA PRO A 267 2.30 -5.27 0.15
C PRO A 267 2.25 -5.28 -1.38
N ILE A 268 1.09 -5.64 -1.93
CA ILE A 268 0.83 -5.64 -3.38
C ILE A 268 0.99 -4.23 -3.97
N GLN A 269 0.59 -3.23 -3.19
CA GLN A 269 0.68 -1.80 -3.51
C GLN A 269 2.13 -1.27 -3.55
N LEU A 270 3.12 -2.10 -3.22
CA LEU A 270 4.53 -1.80 -3.48
C LEU A 270 4.85 -2.16 -4.94
N GLN A 271 4.38 -1.32 -5.86
CA GLN A 271 4.61 -1.41 -7.30
C GLN A 271 5.21 -0.08 -7.81
N GLY A 272 6.07 -0.14 -8.83
CA GLY A 272 6.74 1.03 -9.41
C GLY A 272 8.27 0.99 -9.32
N LEU A 273 8.90 2.13 -9.59
CA LEU A 273 10.35 2.33 -9.50
C LEU A 273 10.74 2.90 -8.14
N TYR A 274 11.62 2.18 -7.45
CA TYR A 274 12.13 2.54 -6.14
C TYR A 274 13.66 2.56 -6.16
N PHE A 275 14.25 3.36 -5.30
CA PHE A 275 15.70 3.40 -5.15
C PHE A 275 16.11 3.46 -3.69
N GLY A 276 17.38 3.17 -3.46
CA GLY A 276 17.96 3.21 -2.15
C GLY A 276 19.34 2.60 -2.10
N TRP A 277 19.62 1.88 -1.03
CA TRP A 277 20.92 1.32 -0.73
C TRP A 277 20.86 -0.21 -0.74
N ALA A 278 21.88 -0.85 -1.28
CA ALA A 278 22.05 -2.29 -1.26
C ALA A 278 23.33 -2.65 -0.51
N ARG A 279 23.25 -3.59 0.44
CA ARG A 279 24.42 -4.23 1.04
C ARG A 279 24.70 -5.53 0.29
N ARG A 280 25.94 -5.68 -0.19
CA ARG A 280 26.44 -6.90 -0.81
C ARG A 280 26.98 -7.83 0.27
N ASN A 281 26.48 -9.07 0.34
CA ASN A 281 26.88 -9.97 1.43
C ASN A 281 28.36 -10.42 1.35
N HIS A 282 28.95 -10.51 0.16
CA HIS A 282 30.32 -11.00 0.01
C HIS A 282 31.41 -10.02 0.48
N ASP A 283 31.27 -8.72 0.20
CA ASP A 283 32.28 -7.69 0.50
C ASP A 283 31.79 -6.64 1.50
N GLN A 284 30.53 -6.74 1.95
CA GLN A 284 29.86 -5.80 2.86
C GLN A 284 29.81 -4.36 2.33
N GLN A 285 30.05 -4.14 1.04
CA GLN A 285 29.96 -2.81 0.45
C GLN A 285 28.50 -2.36 0.36
N ILE A 286 28.29 -1.07 0.65
CA ILE A 286 27.01 -0.42 0.47
C ILE A 286 27.05 0.38 -0.83
N VAL A 287 26.13 0.06 -1.73
CA VAL A 287 26.04 0.67 -3.06
C VAL A 287 24.67 1.30 -3.28
N LYS A 288 24.61 2.33 -4.13
CA LYS A 288 23.36 2.91 -4.59
C LYS A 288 22.63 1.93 -5.51
N PHE A 289 21.31 1.88 -5.41
CA PHE A 289 20.50 0.88 -6.08
C PHE A 289 19.19 1.47 -6.61
N LEU A 290 18.75 0.95 -7.76
CA LEU A 290 17.46 1.24 -8.39
C LEU A 290 16.77 -0.09 -8.70
N THR A 291 15.48 -0.19 -8.41
CA THR A 291 14.71 -1.42 -8.64
C THR A 291 13.33 -1.10 -9.18
N SER A 292 12.89 -1.84 -10.19
CA SER A 292 11.49 -1.92 -10.57
C SER A 292 10.82 -3.04 -9.78
N ILE A 293 9.62 -2.79 -9.29
CA ILE A 293 8.82 -3.78 -8.56
C ILE A 293 7.50 -3.94 -9.30
N GLU A 294 7.25 -5.16 -9.78
CA GLU A 294 6.07 -5.54 -10.54
C GLU A 294 5.56 -6.91 -10.06
N TRP A 295 4.36 -7.29 -10.50
CA TRP A 295 3.75 -8.56 -10.16
C TRP A 295 3.41 -9.36 -11.42
N GLU A 296 4.03 -10.53 -11.57
CA GLU A 296 3.75 -11.45 -12.66
C GLU A 296 2.64 -12.44 -12.29
N HIS A 297 1.75 -12.71 -13.24
CA HIS A 297 0.78 -13.79 -13.14
C HIS A 297 1.32 -15.08 -13.75
N LYS A 298 1.55 -16.13 -12.94
CA LYS A 298 1.92 -17.47 -13.44
C LYS A 298 1.01 -18.53 -12.85
N LYS A 299 0.17 -19.15 -13.71
CA LYS A 299 -0.55 -20.41 -13.46
C LYS A 299 -1.04 -20.53 -12.00
N SER A 300 -1.99 -19.66 -11.62
CA SER A 300 -2.65 -19.56 -10.30
C SER A 300 -1.86 -19.01 -9.12
N HIS A 301 -0.61 -18.58 -9.31
CA HIS A 301 0.17 -17.89 -8.28
C HIS A 301 0.73 -16.56 -8.81
N PHE A 302 0.74 -15.56 -7.94
CA PHE A 302 1.38 -14.29 -8.23
C PHE A 302 2.83 -14.32 -7.76
N ARG A 303 3.74 -13.88 -8.62
CA ARG A 303 5.16 -13.76 -8.27
C ARG A 303 5.57 -12.30 -8.39
N LYS A 304 6.12 -11.75 -7.31
CA LYS A 304 6.79 -10.46 -7.39
C LYS A 304 8.03 -10.58 -8.29
N ARG A 305 8.12 -9.69 -9.27
CA ARG A 305 9.30 -9.49 -10.11
C ARG A 305 9.96 -8.20 -9.66
N MET A 306 11.21 -8.30 -9.23
CA MET A 306 12.02 -7.14 -8.89
C MET A 306 13.20 -7.08 -9.85
N GLN A 307 13.21 -6.14 -10.80
CA GLN A 307 14.39 -5.94 -11.65
C GLN A 307 15.29 -4.92 -11.00
N ALA A 308 16.54 -5.28 -10.83
CA ALA A 308 17.40 -4.72 -9.80
C ALA A 308 18.70 -4.25 -10.47
N CYS A 309 19.07 -2.97 -10.30
CA CYS A 309 20.20 -2.34 -10.96
C CYS A 309 21.06 -1.57 -9.94
N VAL A 310 22.34 -1.92 -9.86
CA VAL A 310 23.33 -1.14 -9.09
C VAL A 310 23.68 0.11 -9.89
N ILE A 311 23.59 1.27 -9.26
CA ILE A 311 23.91 2.54 -9.90
C ILE A 311 25.44 2.68 -9.97
N ASN A 312 25.96 3.02 -11.16
CA ASN A 312 27.40 3.18 -11.48
C ASN A 312 28.23 1.89 -11.53
N ASP A 313 27.60 0.71 -11.51
CA ASP A 313 28.28 -0.56 -11.78
C ASP A 313 27.79 -1.11 -13.13
N ASN A 314 28.65 -1.07 -14.15
CA ASN A 314 28.35 -1.55 -15.50
C ASN A 314 28.51 -3.08 -15.63
N SER A 315 28.69 -3.81 -14.53
CA SER A 315 28.69 -5.27 -14.57
C SER A 315 27.27 -5.79 -14.80
N GLU A 316 26.88 -5.91 -16.07
CA GLU A 316 25.64 -6.60 -16.50
C GLU A 316 25.58 -8.07 -16.02
N ASN A 317 26.72 -8.61 -15.54
CA ASN A 317 26.89 -9.98 -15.06
C ASN A 317 27.47 -10.03 -13.65
N ALA A 318 26.88 -9.31 -12.68
CA ALA A 318 27.19 -9.57 -11.28
C ALA A 318 26.78 -11.01 -10.91
N PRO A 319 27.65 -11.81 -10.29
CA PRO A 319 27.34 -13.18 -9.90
C PRO A 319 26.14 -13.22 -8.95
N ASP A 320 25.46 -14.37 -8.90
CA ASP A 320 24.37 -14.60 -7.96
C ASP A 320 24.84 -14.25 -6.54
N GLN A 321 24.22 -13.23 -5.95
CA GLN A 321 24.61 -12.72 -4.64
C GLN A 321 23.38 -12.37 -3.83
N GLU A 322 23.43 -12.66 -2.55
CA GLU A 322 22.42 -12.19 -1.61
C GLU A 322 22.61 -10.69 -1.39
N LEU A 323 21.50 -9.95 -1.54
CA LEU A 323 21.42 -8.52 -1.34
C LEU A 323 20.41 -8.19 -0.25
N GLU A 324 20.80 -7.23 0.59
CA GLU A 324 19.88 -6.57 1.49
C GLU A 324 19.64 -5.15 1.00
N LEU A 325 18.39 -4.88 0.61
CA LEU A 325 17.97 -3.59 0.08
C LEU A 325 17.26 -2.79 1.17
N LEU A 326 17.57 -1.50 1.18
CA LEU A 326 16.81 -0.50 1.89
C LEU A 326 16.27 0.51 0.88
N LEU A 327 14.99 0.42 0.55
CA LEU A 327 14.30 1.37 -0.32
C LEU A 327 13.97 2.62 0.48
N VAL A 328 14.35 3.79 -0.01
CA VAL A 328 14.18 5.08 0.67
C VAL A 328 13.50 6.13 -0.20
N GLY A 329 13.38 5.87 -1.51
CA GLY A 329 12.69 6.76 -2.42
C GLY A 329 11.90 6.02 -3.50
N TYR A 330 10.94 6.75 -4.07
CA TYR A 330 10.05 6.33 -5.14
C TYR A 330 10.14 7.33 -6.30
N ILE A 331 10.14 6.87 -7.54
CA ILE A 331 10.22 7.73 -8.73
C ILE A 331 8.87 7.82 -9.42
N ARG A 332 8.32 6.67 -9.83
CA ARG A 332 7.10 6.59 -10.64
C ARG A 332 6.47 5.20 -10.63
N GLY A 333 5.19 5.13 -10.95
CA GLY A 333 4.46 3.88 -11.17
C GLY A 333 4.68 3.32 -12.57
N SER A 334 4.04 2.17 -12.84
CA SER A 334 3.96 1.64 -14.21
C SER A 334 3.09 2.55 -15.06
N LYS A 335 3.53 2.83 -16.30
CA LYS A 335 2.69 3.52 -17.28
C LYS A 335 1.63 2.52 -17.74
N SER A 336 0.35 2.85 -17.57
CA SER A 336 -0.73 2.15 -18.24
C SER A 336 -0.92 2.76 -19.62
N ASP A 337 -0.88 1.96 -20.67
CA ASP A 337 -1.27 2.43 -22.00
C ASP A 337 -2.77 2.82 -22.01
N ASP A 338 -3.22 3.60 -22.99
CA ASP A 338 -4.63 4.06 -23.15
C ASP A 338 -5.67 2.90 -23.14
N MET A 339 -5.20 1.66 -23.33
CA MET A 339 -5.99 0.43 -23.32
C MET A 339 -5.93 -0.33 -21.98
N GLY A 340 -5.35 0.26 -20.93
CA GLY A 340 -5.30 -0.30 -19.58
C GLY A 340 -4.37 -1.50 -19.41
N LYS A 341 -3.54 -1.84 -20.41
CA LYS A 341 -2.51 -2.87 -20.28
C LYS A 341 -1.27 -2.27 -19.63
N GLU A 342 -0.84 -2.87 -18.53
CA GLU A 342 0.45 -2.53 -17.91
C GLU A 342 1.57 -3.02 -18.83
N SER A 343 2.37 -2.07 -19.36
CA SER A 343 3.64 -2.38 -20.00
C SER A 343 4.67 -2.73 -18.93
N ASN A 344 5.59 -3.66 -19.21
CA ASN A 344 6.72 -3.94 -18.31
C ASN A 344 7.44 -2.63 -17.94
N LEU A 345 7.66 -2.43 -16.65
CA LEU A 345 8.30 -1.25 -16.10
C LEU A 345 9.81 -1.32 -16.34
N GLU A 346 10.23 -0.82 -17.50
CA GLU A 346 11.65 -0.70 -17.84
C GLU A 346 12.31 0.48 -17.12
N ILE A 347 13.51 0.22 -16.61
CA ILE A 347 14.41 1.21 -16.01
C ILE A 347 15.10 1.97 -17.14
N GLN A 348 14.91 3.29 -17.18
CA GLN A 348 15.52 4.18 -18.16
C GLN A 348 16.77 4.86 -17.57
N ASP A 349 17.65 5.40 -18.43
CA ASP A 349 18.85 6.10 -17.95
C ASP A 349 18.51 7.37 -17.15
N GLU A 350 17.39 8.03 -17.47
CA GLU A 350 16.88 9.15 -16.68
C GLU A 350 16.50 8.73 -15.25
N ASP A 351 15.93 7.54 -15.06
CA ASP A 351 15.59 7.01 -13.73
C ASP A 351 16.86 6.79 -12.88
N LYS A 352 17.96 6.33 -13.51
CA LYS A 352 19.27 6.19 -12.84
C LYS A 352 19.84 7.54 -12.42
N LEU A 353 19.72 8.57 -13.27
CA LEU A 353 20.16 9.93 -12.96
C LEU A 353 19.37 10.52 -11.78
N ILE A 354 18.03 10.36 -11.79
CA ILE A 354 17.13 10.77 -10.71
C ILE A 354 17.54 10.10 -9.39
N ALA A 355 17.64 8.77 -9.39
CA ALA A 355 18.01 8.00 -8.20
C ALA A 355 19.39 8.38 -7.67
N ASN A 356 20.38 8.55 -8.56
CA ASN A 356 21.74 8.93 -8.15
C ASN A 356 21.77 10.30 -7.48
N ALA A 357 21.12 11.30 -8.10
CA ALA A 357 21.04 12.67 -7.57
C ALA A 357 20.23 12.74 -6.26
N ALA A 358 19.15 11.97 -6.15
CA ALA A 358 18.35 11.89 -4.94
C ALA A 358 19.15 11.30 -3.77
N LEU A 359 19.90 10.21 -3.99
CA LEU A 359 20.69 9.57 -2.94
C LEU A 359 21.89 10.39 -2.44
N ASP A 360 22.30 11.42 -3.19
CA ASP A 360 23.29 12.40 -2.73
C ASP A 360 22.69 13.53 -1.87
N SER A 361 21.36 13.63 -1.80
CA SER A 361 20.64 14.64 -1.01
C SER A 361 20.43 14.18 0.44
N SER A 362 20.37 15.15 1.36
CA SER A 362 20.22 14.92 2.80
C SER A 362 18.90 14.20 3.17
N GLU A 363 17.88 14.40 2.34
CA GLU A 363 16.51 13.93 2.52
C GLU A 363 16.38 12.41 2.36
N TYR A 364 17.29 11.79 1.58
CA TYR A 364 17.31 10.33 1.33
C TYR A 364 18.50 9.61 1.97
N SER A 365 19.55 10.36 2.32
CA SER A 365 20.78 9.83 2.93
C SER A 365 20.71 9.70 4.46
N GLY A 366 19.68 10.28 5.09
CA GLY A 366 19.27 10.01 6.47
C GLY A 366 20.43 9.85 7.45
N GLY A 367 21.31 10.85 7.57
CA GLY A 367 22.41 10.86 8.53
C GLY A 367 23.27 9.60 8.49
N SER A 368 24.19 9.53 7.52
CA SER A 368 25.11 8.40 7.29
C SER A 368 24.39 7.07 7.02
N CYS A 369 24.61 6.54 5.82
CA CYS A 369 24.19 5.20 5.38
C CYS A 369 24.47 4.06 6.40
N ARG A 370 25.37 4.27 7.38
CA ARG A 370 25.71 3.35 8.47
C ARG A 370 24.62 3.19 9.54
N SER A 371 23.69 4.14 9.68
CA SER A 371 22.62 4.07 10.71
C SER A 371 21.52 3.04 10.39
N PHE A 372 21.44 2.57 9.15
CA PHE A 372 20.37 1.69 8.67
C PHE A 372 20.67 0.19 8.76
N PHE A 373 21.93 -0.19 9.00
CA PHE A 373 22.33 -1.56 9.33
C PHE A 373 22.89 -1.55 10.77
N PRO A 374 22.05 -1.74 11.81
CA PRO A 374 22.40 -1.49 13.21
C PRO A 374 23.62 -2.26 13.73
N GLU A 375 24.01 -3.36 13.07
CA GLU A 375 25.17 -4.18 13.42
C GLU A 375 26.52 -3.45 13.22
N LEU A 376 26.56 -2.36 12.45
CA LEU A 376 27.78 -1.57 12.19
C LEU A 376 28.02 -0.42 13.21
N ALA A 377 27.11 -0.18 14.15
CA ALA A 377 27.32 0.85 15.19
C ALA A 377 28.48 0.51 16.16
N PHE A 378 28.96 -0.73 16.17
CA PHE A 378 29.97 -1.22 17.11
C PHE A 378 31.42 -1.17 16.61
N LEU A 379 31.69 -0.76 15.36
CA LEU A 379 33.03 -0.78 14.78
C LEU A 379 33.78 0.57 14.84
N ASP A 380 33.18 1.64 15.35
CA ASP A 380 33.81 2.98 15.42
C ASP A 380 34.44 3.32 16.78
N ASN A 381 34.65 2.36 17.70
CA ASN A 381 35.33 2.60 18.99
C ASN A 381 36.80 2.12 19.04
N SER A 382 37.45 1.83 17.91
CA SER A 382 38.86 1.36 17.90
C SER A 382 39.86 2.25 17.16
N SER A 383 39.51 3.49 16.80
CA SER A 383 40.44 4.43 16.15
C SER A 383 40.44 5.84 16.75
N ALA A 384 40.32 5.94 18.07
CA ALA A 384 40.57 7.18 18.81
C ALA A 384 41.30 6.90 20.13
N THR A 385 42.53 6.40 20.05
CA THR A 385 43.57 6.58 21.05
C THR A 385 44.91 6.67 20.33
N GLU A 386 45.33 7.89 19.99
CA GLU A 386 46.74 8.27 20.11
C GLU A 386 47.00 8.74 21.54
#